data_AF-A0A0E2Z5C0-F1
#
_entry.id   AF-A0A0E2Z5C0-F1
#
_cell.length_a   1.000
_cell.length_b   1.000
_cell.length_c   1.000
_cell.angle_alpha   90.00
_cell.angle_beta   90.00
_cell.angle_gamma   90.00
#
_symmetry.space_group_name_H-M   'P 1'
#
loop_
_entity.id
_entity.type
_entity.pdbx_description
1 polymer ?
#
loop_
_entity_poly.entity_id
_entity_poly.type
_entity_poly.pdbx_seq_one_letter_code
_entity_poly.pdbx_strand_id
1 'polypeptide(L)'
;MKADLEGLLSAIRNYSQNYRNSTMYPLEVAEPYDMSPERDRTPVKCNAQWPEIWPHAARAGIYAFLNEDSEVIYVGKASLRNSLGARISSYCGYGADRECRFYGEWRSPPRYVLVVAVPDETRFEAPALEEYLIRELQPSDNSAGIER
;
A
#
# COMPACT_ATOMS: atom_id res chain seq x y z
N MET A 1 6.05 -6.21 15.09
CA MET A 1 6.95 -6.13 13.93
C MET A 1 7.38 -4.68 13.76
N LYS A 2 8.47 -4.34 13.06
CA LYS A 2 8.78 -2.93 12.79
C LYS A 2 7.85 -2.41 11.68
N ALA A 3 7.34 -1.20 11.81
CA ALA A 3 6.38 -0.61 10.87
C ALA A 3 7.12 0.07 9.70
N ASP A 4 7.96 -0.68 8.99
CA ASP A 4 8.75 -0.19 7.85
C ASP A 4 8.60 -1.13 6.65
N LEU A 5 9.22 -0.77 5.52
CA LEU A 5 9.15 -1.56 4.28
C LEU A 5 9.57 -3.03 4.48
N GLU A 6 10.64 -3.27 5.22
CA GLU A 6 11.11 -4.65 5.49
C GLU A 6 10.10 -5.41 6.35
N GLY A 7 9.57 -4.75 7.40
CA GLY A 7 8.49 -5.28 8.22
C GLY A 7 7.25 -5.62 7.40
N LEU A 8 6.81 -4.74 6.51
CA LEU A 8 5.67 -4.99 5.62
C LEU A 8 5.88 -6.23 4.75
N LEU A 9 7.03 -6.33 4.08
CA LEU A 9 7.37 -7.47 3.23
C LEU A 9 7.46 -8.78 4.04
N SER A 10 8.00 -8.71 5.26
CA SER A 10 8.04 -9.84 6.19
C SER A 10 6.63 -10.26 6.63
N ALA A 11 5.76 -9.30 6.95
CA ALA A 11 4.36 -9.56 7.32
C ALA A 11 3.59 -10.24 6.19
N ILE A 12 3.71 -9.75 4.95
CA ILE A 12 3.06 -10.33 3.76
C ILE A 12 3.54 -11.76 3.51
N ARG A 13 4.85 -12.00 3.66
CA ARG A 13 5.43 -13.34 3.54
C ARG A 13 4.89 -14.27 4.62
N ASN A 14 4.85 -13.82 5.86
CA ASN A 14 4.31 -14.58 6.99
C ASN A 14 2.83 -14.90 6.80
N TYR A 15 2.03 -13.96 6.30
CA TYR A 15 0.63 -14.18 5.95
C TYR A 15 0.49 -15.28 4.90
N SER A 16 1.28 -15.17 3.83
CA SER A 16 1.26 -16.12 2.72
C SER A 16 1.66 -17.53 3.12
N GLN A 17 2.58 -17.67 4.07
CA GLN A 17 3.09 -18.97 4.52
C GLN A 17 2.18 -19.65 5.56
N ASN A 18 1.56 -18.89 6.45
CA ASN A 18 0.90 -19.44 7.63
C ASN A 18 -0.63 -19.38 7.59
N TYR A 19 -1.21 -18.52 6.75
CA TYR A 19 -2.65 -18.29 6.72
C TYR A 19 -3.30 -18.60 5.37
N ARG A 20 -2.52 -18.59 4.28
CA ARG A 20 -3.00 -18.97 2.94
C ARG A 20 -2.80 -20.46 2.70
N ASN A 21 -3.74 -21.08 1.99
CA ASN A 21 -3.54 -22.43 1.51
C ASN A 21 -2.46 -22.44 0.43
N SER A 22 -1.50 -23.35 0.53
CA SER A 22 -0.35 -23.46 -0.40
C SER A 22 -0.75 -23.76 -1.84
N THR A 23 -1.98 -24.19 -2.11
CA THR A 23 -2.51 -24.41 -3.47
C THR A 23 -3.07 -23.15 -4.12
N MET A 24 -3.23 -22.05 -3.38
CA MET A 24 -3.73 -20.79 -3.91
C MET A 24 -2.65 -20.07 -4.71
N TYR A 25 -3.04 -19.33 -5.74
CA TYR A 25 -2.11 -18.48 -6.48
C TYR A 25 -1.41 -17.48 -5.55
N PRO A 26 -0.11 -17.21 -5.76
CA PRO A 26 0.67 -16.33 -4.90
C PRO A 26 0.11 -14.90 -4.93
N LEU A 27 0.41 -14.15 -3.87
CA LEU A 27 0.21 -12.70 -3.87
C LEU A 27 1.27 -12.07 -4.77
N GLU A 28 0.88 -11.10 -5.59
CA GLU A 28 1.79 -10.37 -6.46
C GLU A 28 2.18 -9.05 -5.77
N VAL A 29 3.40 -8.99 -5.24
CA VAL A 29 3.95 -7.80 -4.58
C VAL A 29 4.70 -6.97 -5.63
N ALA A 30 4.27 -5.74 -5.84
CA ALA A 30 4.99 -4.79 -6.68
C ALA A 30 6.16 -4.15 -5.91
N GLU A 31 7.15 -3.66 -6.65
CA GLU A 31 8.14 -2.75 -6.10
C GLU A 31 7.47 -1.44 -5.64
N PRO A 32 8.05 -0.74 -4.66
CA PRO A 32 7.57 0.58 -4.26
C PRO A 32 7.50 1.54 -5.46
N TYR A 33 6.47 2.37 -5.44
CA TYR A 33 6.23 3.42 -6.40
C TYR A 33 6.54 4.78 -5.76
N ASP A 34 7.35 5.61 -6.42
CA ASP A 34 7.71 6.95 -5.93
C ASP A 34 6.62 7.97 -6.30
N MET A 35 5.95 8.54 -5.31
CA MET A 35 4.89 9.53 -5.53
C MET A 35 5.43 10.95 -5.64
N SER A 36 6.69 11.19 -5.26
CA SER A 36 7.31 12.52 -5.28
C SER A 36 8.73 12.44 -5.87
N PRO A 37 8.88 12.01 -7.14
CA PRO A 37 10.18 11.81 -7.77
C PRO A 37 10.99 13.10 -7.95
N GLU A 38 10.35 14.27 -7.85
CA GLU A 38 11.01 15.57 -7.84
C GLU A 38 11.83 15.84 -6.57
N ARG A 39 11.62 15.10 -5.49
CA ARG A 39 12.34 15.25 -4.23
C ARG A 39 13.66 14.49 -4.26
N ASP A 40 14.76 15.16 -3.92
CA ASP A 40 16.09 14.54 -3.86
C ASP A 40 16.13 13.33 -2.89
N ARG A 41 16.94 12.33 -3.26
CA ARG A 41 17.22 11.08 -2.52
C ARG A 41 16.06 10.10 -2.39
N THR A 42 16.19 8.97 -3.08
CA THR A 42 15.30 7.81 -2.87
C THR A 42 16.09 6.69 -2.20
N PRO A 43 16.03 6.52 -0.86
CA PRO A 43 16.62 5.36 -0.19
C PRO A 43 15.95 4.04 -0.63
N VAL A 44 14.71 4.14 -1.11
CA VAL A 44 13.91 3.02 -1.60
C VAL A 44 14.08 2.89 -3.11
N LYS A 45 14.42 1.69 -3.56
CA LYS A 45 14.42 1.38 -4.99
C LYS A 45 12.98 1.38 -5.51
N CYS A 46 12.71 2.23 -6.49
CA CYS A 46 11.42 2.30 -7.18
C CYS A 46 11.61 2.02 -8.67
N ASN A 47 10.67 1.30 -9.28
CA ASN A 47 10.70 0.99 -10.72
C ASN A 47 9.63 1.77 -11.52
N ALA A 48 8.75 2.48 -10.82
CA ALA A 48 7.72 3.33 -11.38
C ALA A 48 7.53 4.53 -10.46
N GLN A 49 7.07 5.64 -11.02
CA GLN A 49 6.93 6.89 -10.28
C GLN A 49 5.78 7.74 -10.82
N TRP A 50 5.36 8.73 -10.05
CA TRP A 50 4.33 9.68 -10.48
C TRP A 50 4.75 10.41 -11.76
N PRO A 51 3.88 10.56 -12.78
CA PRO A 51 2.46 10.19 -12.84
C PRO A 51 2.15 8.89 -13.63
N GLU A 52 3.04 7.90 -13.62
CA GLU A 52 2.83 6.63 -14.29
C GLU A 52 1.63 5.84 -13.72
N ILE A 53 1.14 4.84 -14.46
CA ILE A 53 0.04 4.00 -14.01
C ILE A 53 0.47 3.20 -12.77
N TRP A 54 -0.40 3.13 -11.77
CA TRP A 54 -0.16 2.32 -10.58
C TRP A 54 0.08 0.84 -10.92
N PRO A 55 1.08 0.16 -10.33
CA PRO A 55 1.23 -1.27 -10.46
C PRO A 55 -0.07 -2.00 -10.09
N HIS A 56 -0.50 -2.94 -10.93
CA HIS A 56 -1.74 -3.69 -10.75
C HIS A 56 -3.01 -2.83 -10.57
N ALA A 57 -3.07 -1.62 -11.16
CA ALA A 57 -4.16 -0.65 -10.95
C ALA A 57 -5.60 -1.21 -11.07
N ALA A 58 -5.83 -2.19 -11.95
CA ALA A 58 -7.15 -2.79 -12.19
C ALA A 58 -7.48 -3.97 -11.25
N ARG A 59 -6.54 -4.42 -10.42
CA ARG A 59 -6.69 -5.59 -9.54
C ARG A 59 -7.25 -5.19 -8.16
N ALA A 60 -7.77 -6.17 -7.45
CA ALA A 60 -8.02 -6.08 -6.01
C ALA A 60 -6.71 -6.36 -5.24
N GLY A 61 -6.65 -5.91 -4.00
CA GLY A 61 -5.47 -6.07 -3.17
C GLY A 61 -5.39 -5.06 -2.04
N ILE A 62 -4.18 -4.79 -1.62
CA ILE A 62 -3.80 -3.90 -0.53
C ILE A 62 -2.77 -2.91 -1.06
N TYR A 63 -2.84 -1.68 -0.58
CA TYR A 63 -1.85 -0.65 -0.80
C TYR A 63 -1.36 -0.16 0.56
N ALA A 64 -0.06 0.07 0.68
CA ALA A 64 0.56 0.62 1.86
C ALA A 64 1.28 1.91 1.48
N PHE A 65 0.93 3.00 2.14
CA PHE A 65 1.67 4.24 2.02
C PHE A 65 2.84 4.24 3.00
N LEU A 66 3.99 4.66 2.50
CA LEU A 66 5.20 4.83 3.30
C LEU A 66 5.67 6.28 3.24
N ASN A 67 6.23 6.77 4.34
CA ASN A 67 6.86 8.09 4.37
C ASN A 67 8.28 8.07 3.78
N GLU A 68 8.97 9.20 3.86
CA GLU A 68 10.33 9.37 3.35
C GLU A 68 11.36 8.44 4.02
N ASP A 69 11.13 8.10 5.29
CA ASP A 69 11.96 7.18 6.08
C ASP A 69 11.61 5.70 5.85
N SER A 70 10.75 5.40 4.87
CA SER A 70 10.26 4.05 4.56
C SER A 70 9.42 3.42 5.67
N GLU A 71 8.87 4.22 6.58
CA GLU A 71 7.92 3.77 7.59
C GLU A 71 6.54 3.61 6.97
N VAL A 72 5.86 2.51 7.29
CA VAL A 72 4.47 2.27 6.88
C VAL A 72 3.56 3.11 7.75
N ILE A 73 2.96 4.12 7.13
CA ILE A 73 2.09 5.08 7.82
C ILE A 73 0.62 4.72 7.66
N TYR A 74 0.25 4.03 6.58
CA TYR A 74 -1.13 3.61 6.32
C TYR A 74 -1.18 2.37 5.45
N VAL A 75 -2.09 1.45 5.78
CA VAL A 75 -2.47 0.30 4.98
C VAL A 75 -3.96 0.39 4.67
N GLY A 76 -4.30 0.22 3.39
CA GLY A 76 -5.69 0.16 2.96
C GLY A 76 -5.91 -0.90 1.89
N LYS A 77 -7.17 -1.26 1.64
CA LYS A 77 -7.54 -2.23 0.61
C LYS A 77 -8.34 -1.69 -0.56
N ALA A 78 -8.29 -2.46 -1.64
CA ALA A 78 -9.23 -2.46 -2.75
C ALA A 78 -9.82 -3.87 -2.90
N SER A 79 -11.13 -4.01 -2.73
CA SER A 79 -11.80 -5.31 -2.84
C SER A 79 -13.17 -5.16 -3.50
N LEU A 80 -13.78 -6.28 -3.91
CA LEU A 80 -15.11 -6.36 -4.50
C LEU A 80 -15.25 -5.54 -5.81
N ARG A 81 -15.89 -4.37 -5.74
CA ARG A 81 -16.20 -3.47 -6.88
C ARG A 81 -15.21 -2.30 -7.03
N ASN A 82 -14.09 -2.36 -6.33
CA ASN A 82 -13.07 -1.32 -6.38
C ASN A 82 -11.72 -1.92 -6.81
N SER A 83 -10.82 -1.08 -7.31
CA SER A 83 -9.49 -1.47 -7.76
C SER A 83 -8.41 -0.69 -7.02
N LEU A 84 -7.20 -1.23 -7.00
CA LEU A 84 -6.05 -0.62 -6.35
C LEU A 84 -5.83 0.82 -6.85
N GLY A 85 -5.87 1.01 -8.17
CA GLY A 85 -5.67 2.33 -8.75
C GLY A 85 -6.76 3.33 -8.37
N ALA A 86 -8.02 2.91 -8.38
CA ALA A 86 -9.13 3.78 -7.99
C ALA A 86 -9.07 4.15 -6.50
N ARG A 87 -8.65 3.24 -5.62
CA ARG A 87 -8.45 3.53 -4.19
C ARG A 87 -7.26 4.46 -3.97
N ILE A 88 -6.11 4.20 -4.56
CA ILE A 88 -4.90 5.03 -4.40
C ILE A 88 -5.18 6.45 -4.92
N SER A 89 -5.78 6.59 -6.10
CA SER A 89 -6.17 7.89 -6.67
C SER A 89 -7.23 8.65 -5.86
N SER A 90 -7.88 8.03 -4.87
CA SER A 90 -8.77 8.75 -3.94
C SER A 90 -8.01 9.53 -2.85
N TYR A 91 -6.71 9.28 -2.70
CA TYR A 91 -5.84 9.96 -1.73
C TYR A 91 -4.94 11.03 -2.36
N CYS A 92 -4.83 11.09 -3.69
CA CYS A 92 -3.95 12.05 -4.35
C CYS A 92 -4.41 12.42 -5.77
N GLY A 93 -3.88 13.51 -6.30
CA GLY A 93 -4.09 13.93 -7.68
C GLY A 93 -3.02 14.91 -8.16
N TYR A 94 -3.25 15.52 -9.33
CA TYR A 94 -2.31 16.49 -9.89
C TYR A 94 -2.33 17.81 -9.10
N GLY A 95 -1.15 18.23 -8.63
CA GLY A 95 -0.89 19.58 -8.14
C GLY A 95 -0.73 20.60 -9.28
N ALA A 96 -0.45 21.86 -8.92
CA ALA A 96 -0.30 22.95 -9.88
C ALA A 96 0.83 22.69 -10.90
N ASP A 97 1.95 22.13 -10.42
CA ASP A 97 3.13 21.82 -11.23
C ASP A 97 3.16 20.37 -11.72
N ARG A 98 1.99 19.72 -11.78
CA ARG A 98 1.81 18.29 -12.10
C ARG A 98 2.48 17.32 -11.12
N GLU A 99 2.99 17.81 -9.99
CA GLU A 99 3.42 16.99 -8.85
C GLU A 99 2.25 16.17 -8.27
N CYS A 100 2.56 15.11 -7.52
CA CYS A 100 1.54 14.36 -6.80
C CYS A 100 1.13 15.13 -5.54
N ARG A 101 -0.12 15.56 -5.47
CA ARG A 101 -0.67 16.24 -4.31
C ARG A 101 -1.58 15.30 -3.54
N PHE A 102 -1.24 15.04 -2.28
CA PHE A 102 -2.09 14.27 -1.37
C PHE A 102 -3.29 15.10 -0.87
N TYR A 103 -4.42 14.41 -0.70
CA TYR A 103 -5.62 14.93 -0.07
C TYR A 103 -5.66 14.53 1.41
N GLY A 104 -6.39 15.32 2.21
CA GLY A 104 -6.57 15.07 3.64
C GLY A 104 -5.36 15.50 4.48
N GLU A 105 -5.48 15.27 5.79
CA GLU A 105 -4.41 15.51 6.75
C GLU A 105 -3.68 14.19 7.03
N TRP A 106 -2.36 14.22 6.93
CA TRP A 106 -1.47 13.09 7.22
C TRP A 106 -0.55 13.49 8.36
N ARG A 107 -0.36 12.62 9.37
CA ARG A 107 0.60 12.88 10.45
C ARG A 107 2.02 12.97 9.91
N SER A 108 2.34 12.08 8.97
CA SER A 108 3.55 12.11 8.16
C SER A 108 3.16 12.06 6.68
N PRO A 109 3.66 12.96 5.83
CA PRO A 109 3.35 12.93 4.40
C PRO A 109 3.77 11.59 3.77
N PRO A 110 2.92 10.95 2.95
CA PRO A 110 3.35 9.81 2.15
C PRO A 110 4.38 10.24 1.09
N ARG A 111 5.31 9.33 0.79
CA ARG A 111 6.29 9.47 -0.30
C ARG A 111 6.23 8.28 -1.25
N TYR A 112 6.02 7.07 -0.72
CA TYR A 112 5.95 5.85 -1.50
C TYR A 112 4.61 5.16 -1.34
N VAL A 113 4.24 4.37 -2.33
CA VAL A 113 3.16 3.39 -2.20
C VAL A 113 3.67 2.01 -2.65
N LEU A 114 3.45 1.00 -1.81
CA LEU A 114 3.64 -0.40 -2.17
C LEU A 114 2.28 -1.04 -2.39
N VAL A 115 2.16 -1.84 -3.44
CA VAL A 115 0.91 -2.49 -3.83
C VAL A 115 1.10 -4.00 -3.83
N VAL A 116 0.12 -4.71 -3.27
CA VAL A 116 0.05 -6.18 -3.34
C VAL A 116 -1.29 -6.58 -3.95
N ALA A 117 -1.27 -7.22 -5.11
CA ALA A 117 -2.45 -7.74 -5.74
C ALA A 117 -2.78 -9.14 -5.21
N VAL A 118 -4.05 -9.37 -4.86
CA VAL A 118 -4.58 -10.70 -4.55
C VAL A 118 -5.13 -11.35 -5.81
N PRO A 119 -5.07 -12.69 -5.97
CA PRO A 119 -5.69 -13.41 -7.09
C PRO A 119 -7.17 -13.03 -7.30
N ASP A 120 -7.63 -13.06 -8.55
CA ASP A 120 -8.99 -12.63 -8.89
C ASP A 120 -10.07 -13.57 -8.33
N GLU A 121 -9.73 -14.85 -8.17
CA GLU A 121 -10.58 -15.87 -7.54
C GLU A 121 -10.70 -15.65 -6.04
N THR A 122 -9.79 -14.88 -5.45
CA THR A 122 -9.61 -14.75 -4.00
C THR A 122 -9.63 -13.29 -3.55
N ARG A 123 -10.35 -12.43 -4.28
CA ARG A 123 -10.57 -11.01 -3.93
C ARG A 123 -11.11 -10.79 -2.51
N PHE A 124 -11.75 -11.81 -1.93
CA PHE A 124 -12.22 -11.80 -0.56
C PHE A 124 -11.09 -11.83 0.49
N GLU A 125 -9.85 -12.16 0.10
CA GLU A 125 -8.68 -12.17 0.98
C GLU A 125 -8.16 -10.76 1.30
N ALA A 126 -8.40 -9.77 0.43
CA ALA A 126 -7.86 -8.42 0.62
C ALA A 126 -8.27 -7.77 1.96
N PRO A 127 -9.54 -7.86 2.42
CA PRO A 127 -9.92 -7.48 3.79
C PRO A 127 -9.15 -8.21 4.90
N ALA A 128 -8.99 -9.53 4.79
CA ALA A 128 -8.31 -10.29 5.84
C ALA A 128 -6.82 -9.94 5.93
N LEU A 129 -6.17 -9.72 4.79
CA LEU A 129 -4.78 -9.30 4.72
C LEU A 129 -4.59 -7.85 5.19
N GLU A 130 -5.51 -6.92 4.87
CA GLU A 130 -5.51 -5.55 5.41
C GLU A 130 -5.55 -5.56 6.96
N GLU A 131 -6.54 -6.23 7.54
CA GLU A 131 -6.70 -6.34 9.00
C GLU A 131 -5.47 -6.95 9.67
N TYR A 132 -4.93 -8.02 9.08
CA TYR A 132 -3.71 -8.64 9.56
C TYR A 132 -2.52 -7.66 9.54
N LEU A 133 -2.30 -6.93 8.44
CA LEU A 133 -1.18 -5.98 8.32
C LEU A 133 -1.31 -4.81 9.29
N ILE A 134 -2.52 -4.26 9.45
CA ILE A 134 -2.79 -3.19 10.41
C ILE A 134 -2.48 -3.67 11.83
N ARG A 135 -2.89 -4.89 12.19
CA ARG A 135 -2.60 -5.47 13.50
C ARG A 135 -1.10 -5.65 13.75
N GLU A 136 -0.35 -6.18 12.77
CA GLU A 136 1.07 -6.50 12.94
C GLU A 136 1.99 -5.27 12.92
N LEU A 137 1.63 -4.25 12.13
CA LEU A 137 2.44 -3.06 11.89
C LEU A 137 2.00 -1.83 12.69
N GLN A 138 0.72 -1.77 13.09
CA GLN A 138 0.11 -0.62 13.78
C GLN A 138 0.45 0.74 13.13
N PRO A 139 0.15 0.95 11.83
CA PRO A 139 0.53 2.18 11.13
C PRO A 139 -0.06 3.43 11.77
N SER A 140 0.69 4.54 11.75
CA SER A 140 0.35 5.76 12.49
C SER A 140 -0.97 6.43 12.10
N ASP A 141 -1.36 6.30 10.84
CA ASP A 141 -2.53 6.95 10.25
C ASP A 141 -3.67 5.96 9.97
N ASN A 142 -3.52 4.69 10.33
CA ASN A 142 -4.66 3.78 10.44
C ASN A 142 -5.41 4.05 11.75
N SER A 143 -6.67 4.44 11.62
CA SER A 143 -7.58 4.43 12.77
C SER A 143 -7.85 2.98 13.17
N ALA A 144 -7.30 2.53 14.30
CA ALA A 144 -7.94 1.44 15.03
C ALA A 144 -9.38 1.91 15.31
N GLY A 145 -10.39 1.08 15.06
CA GLY A 145 -11.82 1.42 15.22
C GLY A 145 -12.24 1.70 16.67
N ILE A 146 -11.54 2.61 17.35
CA ILE A 146 -11.91 3.21 18.61
C ILE A 146 -12.77 4.41 18.23
N GLU A 147 -14.07 4.27 18.50
CA GLU A 147 -15.04 5.36 18.45
C GLU A 147 -14.44 6.60 19.13
N ARG A 148 -14.54 7.75 18.45
CA ARG A 148 -14.33 9.06 19.10
C ARG A 148 -15.54 9.42 19.94
#